data_AF-A0A645IMU4-F1
#
_entry.id   AF-A0A645IMU4-F1
#
_cell.length_a   1.000
_cell.length_b   1.000
_cell.length_c   1.000
_cell.angle_alpha   90.00
_cell.angle_beta   90.00
_cell.angle_gamma   90.00
#
_symmetry.space_group_name_H-M   'P 1'
#
loop_
_entity.id
_entity.type
_entity.pdbx_description
1 polymer ?
#
loop_
_entity_poly.entity_id
_entity_poly.type
_entity_poly.pdbx_seq_one_letter_code
_entity_poly.pdbx_strand_id
1 'polypeptide(L)'
;MYARYPERIEAARKAVGKPLTLSEKILYSHLWEGKAKQSYERGNSYVDFAPDRVAMQDATAQMALLQFMQAGKAKVAVPSTVHADHLIQAKVGA
;
A
#
# COMPACT_ATOMS: atom_id res chain seq x y z
N MET A 1 -8.45 -10.50 -5.62
CA MET A 1 -8.24 -9.89 -4.29
C MET A 1 -9.39 -10.21 -3.33
N TYR A 2 -10.60 -9.73 -3.59
CA TYR A 2 -11.74 -9.78 -2.66
C TYR A 2 -12.15 -11.17 -2.11
N ALA A 3 -11.92 -12.25 -2.85
CA ALA A 3 -12.24 -13.61 -2.39
C ALA A 3 -11.57 -13.99 -1.05
N ARG A 4 -10.43 -13.37 -0.72
CA ARG A 4 -9.68 -13.63 0.52
C ARG A 4 -10.16 -12.78 1.72
N TYR A 5 -10.99 -11.77 1.49
CA TYR A 5 -11.37 -10.81 2.53
C TYR A 5 -12.21 -11.41 3.64
N PRO A 6 -13.26 -12.22 3.38
CA PRO A 6 -14.12 -12.74 4.45
C PRO A 6 -13.30 -13.49 5.52
N GLU A 7 -12.42 -14.38 5.08
CA GLU A 7 -11.58 -15.17 5.96
C GLU A 7 -10.60 -14.30 6.79
N ARG A 8 -9.96 -13.31 6.16
CA ARG A 8 -9.00 -12.43 6.85
C ARG A 8 -9.69 -11.46 7.81
N ILE A 9 -10.86 -10.94 7.44
CA ILE A 9 -11.66 -10.05 8.30
C ILE A 9 -12.17 -10.81 9.51
N GLU A 10 -12.59 -12.06 9.36
CA GLU A 10 -13.02 -12.89 10.49
C GLU A 10 -11.85 -13.21 11.44
N ALA A 11 -10.67 -13.52 10.91
CA ALA A 11 -9.47 -13.68 11.73
C ALA A 11 -9.13 -12.39 12.52
N ALA A 12 -9.19 -11.23 11.86
CA ALA A 12 -8.94 -9.94 12.48
C ALA A 12 -9.98 -9.59 13.56
N ARG A 13 -11.27 -9.88 13.32
CA ARG A 13 -12.33 -9.65 14.31
C ARG A 13 -12.09 -10.47 15.58
N LYS A 14 -11.66 -11.73 15.43
CA LYS A 14 -11.29 -12.59 16.57
C LYS A 14 -10.06 -12.06 17.30
N ALA A 15 -9.03 -11.64 16.58
CA ALA A 15 -7.79 -11.13 17.16
C ALA A 15 -7.98 -9.80 17.91
N VAL A 16 -8.84 -8.91 17.41
CA VAL A 16 -9.05 -7.57 17.96
C VAL A 16 -10.17 -7.54 19.03
N GLY A 17 -11.11 -8.49 18.99
CA GLY A 17 -12.15 -8.64 20.02
C GLY A 17 -13.24 -7.56 20.02
N LYS A 18 -13.36 -6.76 18.95
CA LYS A 18 -14.38 -5.70 18.80
C LYS A 18 -14.77 -5.52 17.33
N PRO A 19 -15.88 -4.81 17.03
CA PRO A 19 -16.23 -4.44 15.66
C PRO A 19 -15.11 -3.64 14.98
N LEU A 20 -14.84 -3.97 13.71
CA LEU A 20 -13.83 -3.31 12.89
C LEU A 20 -14.46 -2.22 12.02
N THR A 21 -13.79 -1.07 11.95
CA THR A 21 -14.03 -0.03 10.96
C THR A 21 -13.69 -0.51 9.53
N LEU A 22 -14.14 0.22 8.51
CA LEU A 22 -13.80 -0.13 7.12
C LEU A 22 -12.28 -0.10 6.88
N SER A 23 -11.59 0.93 7.37
CA SER A 23 -10.14 1.06 7.23
C SER A 23 -9.41 -0.12 7.90
N GLU A 24 -9.84 -0.55 9.08
CA GLU A 24 -9.28 -1.73 9.74
C GLU A 24 -9.52 -2.99 8.90
N LYS A 25 -10.73 -3.21 8.38
CA LYS A 25 -11.01 -4.36 7.51
C LYS A 25 -10.07 -4.38 6.29
N ILE A 26 -9.87 -3.23 5.64
CA ILE A 26 -8.97 -3.11 4.50
C ILE A 26 -7.53 -3.40 4.92
N LEU A 27 -6.99 -2.74 5.96
CA LEU A 27 -5.63 -2.94 6.43
C LEU A 27 -5.37 -4.40 6.86
N TYR A 28 -6.22 -4.97 7.70
CA TYR A 28 -6.11 -6.36 8.14
C TYR A 28 -6.22 -7.36 6.97
N SER A 29 -7.02 -7.05 5.94
CA SER A 29 -7.11 -7.90 4.75
C SER A 29 -5.84 -7.87 3.88
N HIS A 30 -4.96 -6.87 4.04
CA HIS A 30 -3.69 -6.72 3.32
C HIS A 30 -2.46 -7.01 4.17
N LEU A 31 -2.58 -7.70 5.30
CA LEU A 31 -1.39 -8.13 6.05
C LEU A 31 -0.49 -9.04 5.18
N TRP A 32 0.82 -8.80 5.29
CA TRP A 32 1.84 -9.59 4.60
C TRP A 32 1.78 -11.07 5.01
N GLU A 33 1.74 -11.34 6.33
CA GLU A 33 1.67 -12.70 6.88
C GLU A 33 0.32 -13.41 6.70
N GLY A 34 -0.66 -12.74 6.11
CA GLY A 34 -1.97 -13.33 5.85
C GLY A 34 -3.00 -13.06 6.93
N LYS A 35 -3.43 -14.11 7.66
CA LYS A 35 -4.46 -13.98 8.71
C LYS A 35 -3.88 -13.24 9.91
N ALA A 36 -4.65 -12.33 10.49
CA ALA A 36 -4.26 -11.66 11.72
C ALA A 36 -4.09 -12.67 12.87
N LYS A 37 -2.93 -12.65 13.52
CA LYS A 37 -2.61 -13.48 14.70
C LYS A 37 -2.70 -12.69 16.01
N GLN A 38 -2.66 -11.37 15.93
CA GLN A 38 -2.67 -10.43 17.05
C GLN A 38 -3.40 -9.14 16.67
N SER A 39 -3.78 -8.36 17.67
CA SER A 39 -4.27 -6.99 17.49
C SER A 39 -3.11 -6.01 17.35
N TYR A 40 -3.19 -5.12 16.37
CA TYR A 40 -2.27 -3.99 16.24
C TYR A 40 -2.86 -2.73 16.89
N GLU A 41 -2.04 -2.05 17.69
CA GLU A 41 -2.41 -0.83 18.39
C GLU A 41 -2.30 0.39 17.46
N ARG A 42 -3.35 1.20 17.43
CA ARG A 42 -3.42 2.39 16.57
C ARG A 42 -2.39 3.42 17.02
N GLY A 43 -1.59 3.91 16.07
CA GLY A 43 -0.57 4.93 16.34
C GLY A 43 0.67 4.42 17.07
N ASN A 44 0.75 3.12 17.40
CA ASN A 44 1.89 2.53 18.10
C ASN A 44 2.49 1.35 17.33
N SER A 45 1.67 0.41 16.85
CA SER A 45 2.18 -0.74 16.11
C SER A 45 2.62 -0.38 14.69
N TYR A 46 3.86 -0.76 14.35
CA TYR A 46 4.29 -0.87 12.95
C TYR A 46 3.76 -2.18 12.36
N VAL A 47 3.24 -2.14 11.13
CA VAL A 47 2.56 -3.29 10.53
C VAL A 47 2.98 -3.45 9.08
N ASP A 48 3.37 -4.68 8.73
CA ASP A 48 3.74 -5.04 7.37
C ASP A 48 2.49 -5.34 6.54
N PHE A 49 2.23 -4.45 5.57
CA PHE A 49 1.17 -4.62 4.59
C PHE A 49 1.72 -5.04 3.24
N ALA A 50 0.86 -5.67 2.44
CA ALA A 50 1.08 -6.01 1.05
C ALA A 50 0.19 -5.11 0.18
N PRO A 51 0.65 -3.91 -0.23
CA PRO A 51 -0.08 -3.06 -1.15
C PRO A 51 -0.31 -3.76 -2.50
N ASP A 52 -1.50 -3.56 -3.08
CA ASP A 52 -1.84 -4.17 -4.37
C ASP A 52 -1.18 -3.49 -5.57
N ARG A 53 -0.78 -2.22 -5.42
CA ARG A 53 -0.18 -1.41 -6.50
C ARG A 53 0.63 -0.24 -5.95
N VAL A 54 1.48 0.32 -6.80
CA VAL A 54 2.22 1.56 -6.55
C VAL A 54 1.86 2.60 -7.59
N ALA A 55 1.68 3.85 -7.17
CA ALA A 55 1.52 4.99 -8.07
C ALA A 55 2.51 6.08 -7.63
N MET A 56 3.17 6.68 -8.61
CA MET A 56 4.11 7.79 -8.40
C MET A 56 3.76 8.92 -9.36
N GLN A 57 4.13 10.13 -8.99
CA GLN A 57 4.09 11.31 -9.86
C GLN A 57 5.50 11.68 -10.32
N ASP A 58 5.64 12.35 -11.45
CA ASP A 58 6.93 12.66 -12.10
C ASP A 58 7.95 13.38 -11.21
N ALA A 59 7.52 14.33 -10.37
CA ALA A 59 8.40 15.03 -9.42
C ALA A 59 9.01 14.12 -8.32
N THR A 60 8.42 12.95 -8.02
CA THR A 60 8.92 11.99 -7.01
C THR A 60 9.34 10.66 -7.61
N ALA A 61 8.82 10.30 -8.78
CA ALA A 61 9.09 9.05 -9.47
C ALA A 61 10.56 8.96 -9.89
N GLN A 62 11.19 10.09 -10.24
CA GLN A 62 12.59 10.11 -10.67
C GLN A 62 13.51 9.45 -9.64
N MET A 63 13.44 9.87 -8.38
CA MET A 63 14.30 9.32 -7.33
C MET A 63 13.86 7.89 -6.94
N ALA A 64 12.56 7.60 -6.92
CA ALA A 64 12.07 6.26 -6.64
C ALA A 64 12.57 5.23 -7.68
N LEU A 65 12.56 5.58 -8.97
CA LEU A 65 13.06 4.74 -10.05
C LEU A 65 14.58 4.55 -9.98
N LEU A 66 15.34 5.61 -9.69
CA LEU A 66 16.79 5.51 -9.51
C LEU A 66 17.16 4.56 -8.36
N GLN A 67 16.47 4.66 -7.21
CA GLN A 67 16.68 3.73 -6.10
C GLN A 67 16.28 2.30 -6.49
N PHE A 68 15.19 2.13 -7.24
CA PHE A 68 14.77 0.83 -7.74
C PHE A 68 15.81 0.19 -8.67
N MET A 69 16.43 0.99 -9.55
CA MET A 69 17.53 0.54 -10.41
C MET A 69 18.75 0.13 -9.58
N GLN A 70 19.11 0.90 -8.55
CA GLN A 70 20.23 0.57 -7.65
C GLN A 70 19.96 -0.70 -6.83
N ALA A 71 18.70 -1.01 -6.53
CA ALA A 71 18.32 -2.25 -5.85
C ALA A 71 18.54 -3.52 -6.71
N GLY A 72 18.94 -3.38 -7.98
CA GLY A 72 19.30 -4.48 -8.87
C GLY A 72 18.12 -5.39 -9.24
N LYS A 73 16.87 -4.90 -9.14
CA LYS A 73 15.67 -5.66 -9.48
C LYS A 73 15.37 -5.56 -10.97
N ALA A 74 15.15 -6.69 -11.62
CA ALA A 74 14.88 -6.73 -13.06
C ALA A 74 13.49 -6.19 -13.45
N LYS A 75 12.51 -6.25 -12.54
CA LYS A 75 11.14 -5.77 -12.77
C LYS A 75 10.41 -5.49 -11.45
N VAL A 76 9.37 -4.65 -11.53
CA VAL A 76 8.47 -4.34 -10.41
C VAL A 76 7.70 -5.58 -9.94
N ALA A 77 7.40 -5.65 -8.64
CA ALA A 77 6.72 -6.79 -8.02
C ALA A 77 5.18 -6.72 -8.10
N VAL A 78 4.63 -5.50 -8.17
CA VAL A 78 3.20 -5.22 -8.29
C VAL A 78 2.97 -4.23 -9.43
N PRO A 79 1.74 -4.10 -9.96
CA PRO A 79 1.42 -3.08 -10.96
C PRO A 79 1.83 -1.68 -10.47
N SER A 80 2.66 -1.01 -11.26
CA SER A 80 3.20 0.31 -10.93
C SER A 80 2.95 1.30 -12.07
N THR A 81 2.57 2.53 -11.74
CA THR A 81 2.38 3.60 -12.73
C THR A 81 3.12 4.87 -12.33
N VAL A 82 3.60 5.62 -13.33
CA VAL A 82 4.14 6.97 -13.17
C VAL A 82 3.24 7.91 -13.96
N HIS A 83 2.80 8.99 -13.33
CA HIS A 83 1.96 10.02 -13.94
C HIS A 83 2.82 11.26 -14.17
N ALA A 84 2.78 11.81 -15.37
CA ALA A 84 3.55 13.00 -15.75
C ALA A 84 2.65 14.24 -15.71
N ASP A 85 2.53 14.81 -14.52
CA ASP A 85 1.53 15.84 -14.20
C ASP A 85 2.08 17.04 -13.42
N HIS A 86 3.27 16.97 -12.83
CA HIS A 86 3.80 18.08 -12.01
C HIS A 86 4.78 18.99 -12.75
N LEU A 87 5.50 18.49 -13.76
CA LEU A 87 6.59 19.25 -14.39
C LEU A 87 6.18 19.98 -15.69
N ILE A 88 4.90 19.93 -16.06
CA ILE A 88 4.37 20.66 -17.21
C ILE A 88 3.90 22.03 -16.74
N GLN A 89 4.68 23.06 -17.04
CA GLN A 89 4.29 24.44 -16.73
C GLN A 89 3.26 24.95 -17.74
N ALA A 90 2.10 25.39 -17.25
CA ALA A 90 1.19 26.20 -18.06
C ALA A 90 1.87 27.57 -18.31
N LYS A 91 2.14 27.88 -19.58
CA LYS A 91 2.82 29.10 -20.03
C LYS A 91 2.29 30.35 -19.29
N VAL A 92 3.18 31.14 -18.68
CA VAL A 92 2.87 32.47 -18.17
C VAL A 92 3.35 33.50 -19.20
N GLY A 93 2.40 34.21 -19.85
CA GLY A 93 2.69 35.45 -20.59
C GLY A 93 2.47 35.45 -22.11
N ALA A 94 1.71 36.45 -22.56
CA ALA A 94 2.06 37.31 -23.69
C ALA A 94 2.65 38.60 -23.10
#